data_AF-A0AAV5UC88-F1
#
_entry.id   AF-A0AAV5UC88-F1
#
_cell.length_a   1.000
_cell.length_b   1.000
_cell.length_c   1.000
_cell.angle_alpha   90.00
_cell.angle_beta   90.00
_cell.angle_gamma   90.00
#
_symmetry.space_group_name_H-M   'P 1'
#
loop_
_entity.id
_entity.type
_entity.pdbx_description
1 polymer ?
#
loop_
_entity_poly.entity_id
_entity_poly.type
_entity_poly.pdbx_seq_one_letter_code
_entity_poly.pdbx_strand_id
1 'polypeptide(L)'
;MSDEEGGDSPMAVLLTKQRKEKKDLQAKFVIMKKTAKSGNKKQQKESQEEMGRMEKELEERHKKEQDECKELNQVVAPAEEDKKEEEKEEEKEEVTFYKEKTTKGKNQKRLERKAEERKKAAEAAAIDAEAAKTSMRTIEMKAVVEALLTRGLSLVDIPPDGDCLFHAIAHQLTIGGKDSKGAALRRKAASFIRAHKDDFLPFLSTEDGEILDEFQFEEYCVKVEREASSGGQWGGEPELRALAEALERKIEV
;
A
#
# COMPACT_ATOMS: atom_id res chain seq x y z
N MET A 1 52.98 48.39 -6.20
CA MET A 1 51.80 49.27 -6.18
C MET A 1 51.45 49.57 -7.61
N SER A 2 50.46 48.85 -8.11
CA SER A 2 49.61 49.18 -9.27
C SER A 2 48.47 48.17 -9.18
N ASP A 3 47.59 48.42 -8.23
CA ASP A 3 46.20 47.97 -8.27
C ASP A 3 45.57 48.62 -9.51
N GLU A 4 45.07 47.83 -10.45
CA GLU A 4 44.00 48.28 -11.36
C GLU A 4 42.96 47.16 -11.44
N GLU A 5 41.75 47.59 -11.12
CA GLU A 5 40.63 46.80 -10.63
C GLU A 5 39.98 46.00 -11.76
N GLY A 6 39.89 44.68 -11.58
CA GLY A 6 38.99 43.84 -12.35
C GLY A 6 37.54 44.14 -11.97
N GLY A 7 36.98 45.21 -12.53
CA GLY A 7 35.58 45.57 -12.38
C GLY A 7 34.69 44.51 -13.03
N ASP A 8 34.09 43.66 -12.21
CA ASP A 8 33.07 42.70 -12.64
C ASP A 8 31.95 43.47 -13.36
N SER A 9 31.58 43.06 -14.58
CA SER A 9 30.57 43.76 -15.40
C SER A 9 29.30 43.99 -14.56
N PRO A 10 28.63 45.15 -14.64
CA PRO A 10 27.41 45.43 -13.89
C PRO A 10 26.35 44.30 -14.00
N MET A 11 26.31 43.63 -15.15
CA MET A 11 25.48 42.45 -15.40
C MET A 11 25.91 41.21 -14.59
N ALA A 12 27.21 40.97 -14.43
CA ALA A 12 27.73 39.85 -13.64
C ALA A 12 27.45 40.03 -12.13
N VAL A 13 27.61 41.26 -11.62
CA VAL A 13 27.24 41.62 -10.24
C VAL A 13 25.73 41.46 -10.02
N LEU A 14 24.90 41.84 -10.99
CA LEU A 14 23.46 41.64 -10.92
C LEU A 14 23.07 40.15 -10.87
N LEU A 15 23.64 39.33 -11.75
CA LEU A 15 23.36 37.89 -11.81
C LEU A 15 23.79 37.16 -10.53
N THR A 16 24.91 37.55 -9.91
CA THR A 16 25.34 36.97 -8.63
C THR A 16 24.39 37.31 -7.48
N LYS A 17 23.88 38.56 -7.43
CA LYS A 17 22.84 38.99 -6.50
C LYS A 17 21.54 38.19 -6.71
N GLN A 18 21.07 38.07 -7.95
CA GLN A 18 19.86 37.31 -8.30
C GLN A 18 19.98 35.82 -7.93
N ARG A 19 21.15 35.20 -8.13
CA ARG A 19 21.43 33.83 -7.67
C ARG A 19 21.35 33.69 -6.15
N LYS A 20 21.80 34.69 -5.39
CA LYS A 20 21.71 34.69 -3.93
C LYS A 20 20.25 34.82 -3.48
N GLU A 21 19.50 35.72 -4.08
CA GLU A 21 18.07 35.91 -3.78
C GLU A 21 17.22 34.67 -4.07
N LYS A 22 17.49 33.96 -5.18
CA LYS A 22 16.84 32.66 -5.48
C LYS A 22 17.15 31.60 -4.42
N LYS A 23 18.40 31.53 -3.94
CA LYS A 23 18.79 30.61 -2.86
C LYS A 23 18.12 30.95 -1.53
N ASP A 24 18.06 32.23 -1.19
CA ASP A 24 17.42 32.69 0.04
C ASP A 24 15.90 32.44 0.00
N LEU A 25 15.26 32.59 -1.16
CA LEU A 25 13.85 32.25 -1.36
C LEU A 25 13.60 30.74 -1.20
N GLN A 26 14.46 29.89 -1.79
CA GLN A 26 14.37 28.44 -1.61
C GLN A 26 14.56 28.01 -0.14
N ALA A 27 15.46 28.65 0.60
CA ALA A 27 15.62 28.41 2.04
C ALA A 27 14.35 28.76 2.82
N LYS A 28 13.68 29.88 2.49
CA LYS A 28 12.39 30.26 3.07
C LYS A 28 11.29 29.24 2.74
N PHE A 29 11.26 28.68 1.52
CA PHE A 29 10.28 27.65 1.14
C PHE A 29 10.43 26.37 1.96
N VAL A 30 11.65 25.94 2.28
CA VAL A 30 11.86 24.77 3.15
C VAL A 30 11.27 25.00 4.55
N ILE A 31 11.44 26.20 5.10
CA ILE A 31 10.90 26.56 6.42
C ILE A 31 9.36 26.62 6.36
N MET A 32 8.80 27.31 5.36
CA MET A 32 7.36 27.43 5.11
C MET A 32 6.68 26.06 4.89
N LYS A 33 7.32 25.16 4.16
CA LYS A 33 6.79 23.80 3.93
C LYS A 33 6.80 22.96 5.21
N LYS A 34 7.80 23.16 6.09
CA LYS A 34 7.88 22.48 7.38
C LYS A 34 6.80 22.96 8.35
N THR A 35 6.54 24.26 8.41
CA THR A 35 5.48 24.83 9.24
C THR A 35 4.09 24.45 8.73
N ALA A 36 3.86 24.50 7.41
CA ALA A 36 2.60 24.14 6.78
C ALA A 36 2.24 22.65 6.93
N LYS A 37 3.23 21.74 6.94
CA LYS A 37 3.02 20.30 7.15
C LYS A 37 2.52 19.97 8.57
N SER A 38 2.74 20.87 9.52
CA SER A 38 2.23 20.75 10.89
C SER A 38 0.83 21.38 11.09
N GLY A 39 0.27 22.03 10.07
CA GLY A 39 -0.99 22.76 10.12
C GLY A 39 -2.17 22.05 9.43
N ASN A 40 -3.33 22.71 9.42
CA ASN A 40 -4.55 22.19 8.79
C ASN A 40 -4.48 22.26 7.25
N LYS A 41 -5.29 21.45 6.53
CA LYS A 41 -5.33 21.37 5.05
C LYS A 41 -5.47 22.74 4.36
N LYS A 42 -6.15 23.70 5.00
CA LYS A 42 -6.27 25.09 4.55
C LYS A 42 -4.94 25.84 4.58
N GLN A 43 -4.17 25.72 5.68
CA GLN A 43 -2.86 26.35 5.83
C GLN A 43 -1.83 25.78 4.83
N GLN A 44 -1.92 24.48 4.52
CA GLN A 44 -1.06 23.87 3.50
C GLN A 44 -1.29 24.45 2.10
N LYS A 45 -2.56 24.71 1.74
CA LYS A 45 -2.93 25.31 0.46
C LYS A 45 -2.51 26.79 0.40
N GLU A 46 -2.77 27.56 1.46
CA GLU A 46 -2.39 28.98 1.57
C GLU A 46 -0.87 29.15 1.48
N SER A 47 -0.09 28.33 2.19
CA SER A 47 1.37 28.36 2.09
C SER A 47 1.87 27.98 0.69
N GLN A 48 1.18 27.10 -0.04
CA GLN A 48 1.55 26.75 -1.42
C GLN A 48 1.28 27.88 -2.41
N GLU A 49 0.12 28.54 -2.29
CA GLU A 49 -0.22 29.72 -3.09
C GLU A 49 0.72 30.89 -2.80
N GLU A 50 1.09 31.11 -1.54
CA GLU A 50 2.05 32.14 -1.13
C GLU A 50 3.48 31.87 -1.63
N MET A 51 3.92 30.60 -1.68
CA MET A 51 5.20 30.24 -2.31
C MET A 51 5.19 30.59 -3.80
N GLY A 52 4.11 30.26 -4.53
CA GLY A 52 3.98 30.61 -5.95
C GLY A 52 3.94 32.12 -6.21
N ARG A 53 3.28 32.90 -5.33
CA ARG A 53 3.26 34.36 -5.41
C ARG A 53 4.66 34.96 -5.26
N MET A 54 5.43 34.51 -4.25
CA MET A 54 6.78 35.02 -4.01
C MET A 54 7.77 34.65 -5.13
N GLU A 55 7.62 33.47 -5.74
CA GLU A 55 8.45 33.05 -6.88
C GLU A 55 8.19 33.91 -8.11
N LYS A 56 6.92 34.16 -8.43
CA LYS A 56 6.53 35.01 -9.56
C LYS A 56 7.00 36.45 -9.39
N GLU A 57 6.84 37.02 -8.20
CA GLU A 57 7.29 38.39 -7.92
C GLU A 57 8.81 38.55 -8.05
N LEU A 58 9.58 37.57 -7.58
CA LEU A 58 11.04 37.59 -7.69
C LEU A 58 11.50 37.45 -9.14
N GLU A 59 10.87 36.57 -9.92
CA GLU A 59 11.17 36.39 -11.33
C GLU A 59 10.83 37.63 -12.17
N GLU A 60 9.68 38.26 -11.93
CA GLU A 60 9.31 39.53 -12.58
C GLU A 60 10.30 40.65 -12.25
N ARG A 61 10.76 40.73 -11.00
CA ARG A 61 11.78 41.71 -10.59
C ARG A 61 13.12 41.45 -11.26
N HIS A 62 13.59 40.21 -11.25
CA HIS A 62 14.87 39.84 -11.88
C HIS A 62 14.85 40.08 -13.39
N LYS A 63 13.72 39.83 -14.04
CA LYS A 63 13.52 40.11 -15.46
C LYS A 63 13.61 41.63 -15.74
N LYS A 64 12.90 42.45 -14.96
CA LYS A 64 12.97 43.92 -15.08
C LYS A 64 14.39 44.44 -14.85
N GLU A 65 15.08 43.98 -13.81
CA GLU A 65 16.45 44.38 -13.52
C GLU A 65 17.42 43.98 -14.65
N GLN A 66 17.24 42.81 -15.26
CA GLN A 66 18.04 42.39 -16.42
C GLN A 66 17.74 43.22 -17.67
N ASP A 67 16.48 43.55 -17.92
CA ASP A 67 16.07 44.39 -19.05
C ASP A 67 16.61 45.82 -18.86
N GLU A 68 16.50 46.40 -17.67
CA GLU A 68 17.07 47.72 -17.33
C GLU A 68 18.61 47.74 -17.44
N CYS A 69 19.29 46.68 -17.00
CA CYS A 69 20.75 46.61 -17.06
C CYS A 69 21.25 46.36 -18.50
N LYS A 70 20.45 45.74 -19.37
CA LYS A 70 20.70 45.65 -20.83
C LYS A 70 20.50 47.01 -21.53
N GLU A 71 19.44 47.75 -21.18
CA GLU A 71 19.17 49.09 -21.73
C GLU A 71 20.27 50.10 -21.34
N LEU A 72 20.76 50.05 -20.10
CA LEU A 72 21.86 50.91 -19.62
C LEU A 72 23.20 50.61 -20.31
N ASN A 73 23.38 49.39 -20.83
CA ASN A 73 24.59 49.01 -21.56
C ASN A 73 24.56 49.48 -23.04
N GLN A 74 23.45 50.04 -23.52
CA GLN A 74 23.32 50.63 -24.88
C GLN A 74 23.56 52.14 -24.93
N VAL A 75 23.81 52.83 -23.81
CA VAL A 75 23.86 54.32 -23.77
C VAL A 75 25.27 54.94 -23.68
N VAL A 76 26.34 54.17 -23.95
CA VAL A 76 27.71 54.72 -24.08
C VAL A 76 28.20 54.63 -25.52
N ALA A 77 27.98 55.74 -26.24
CA ALA A 77 28.58 56.17 -27.53
C ALA A 77 28.15 55.48 -28.85
N PRO A 78 28.14 56.24 -29.97
CA PRO A 78 27.12 56.11 -31.03
C PRO A 78 27.63 55.52 -32.36
N ALA A 79 26.65 55.06 -33.16
CA ALA A 79 26.60 54.98 -34.63
C ALA A 79 27.79 54.37 -35.39
N GLU A 80 27.62 53.17 -35.93
CA GLU A 80 27.31 52.92 -37.35
C GLU A 80 27.00 51.43 -37.60
N GLU A 81 26.14 51.22 -38.60
CA GLU A 81 25.75 50.03 -39.39
C GLU A 81 26.41 48.68 -39.04
N ASP A 82 25.70 47.55 -38.96
CA ASP A 82 24.96 46.95 -40.07
C ASP A 82 24.11 45.76 -39.58
N LYS A 83 23.14 45.38 -40.40
CA LYS A 83 22.21 44.25 -40.27
C LYS A 83 22.92 42.92 -40.01
N LYS A 84 22.32 42.07 -39.18
CA LYS A 84 21.74 40.78 -39.62
C LYS A 84 20.98 40.05 -38.52
N GLU A 85 20.04 39.27 -39.02
CA GLU A 85 19.20 38.27 -38.36
C GLU A 85 20.03 37.15 -37.70
N GLU A 86 19.30 36.22 -37.07
CA GLU A 86 19.74 34.95 -36.46
C GLU A 86 20.14 35.09 -34.99
N GLU A 87 19.77 34.23 -34.06
CA GLU A 87 19.12 32.92 -34.12
C GLU A 87 18.58 32.61 -32.71
N LYS A 88 17.54 31.77 -32.65
CA LYS A 88 17.17 31.10 -31.40
C LYS A 88 18.23 30.03 -31.13
N GLU A 89 19.08 30.25 -30.14
CA GLU A 89 19.82 29.16 -29.50
C GLU A 89 19.38 29.00 -28.05
N GLU A 90 18.70 27.88 -27.80
CA GLU A 90 18.58 27.27 -26.49
C GLU A 90 19.96 26.75 -26.07
N GLU A 91 20.72 27.53 -25.30
CA GLU A 91 21.85 26.98 -24.55
C GLU A 91 21.40 26.51 -23.17
N LYS A 92 21.17 25.20 -23.08
CA LYS A 92 21.32 24.44 -21.82
C LYS A 92 22.80 24.36 -21.49
N GLU A 93 23.33 25.33 -20.75
CA GLU A 93 24.62 25.17 -20.10
C GLU A 93 24.47 24.35 -18.80
N GLU A 94 24.79 23.06 -18.93
CA GLU A 94 25.29 22.24 -17.82
C GLU A 94 26.61 22.82 -17.30
N VAL A 95 26.56 23.69 -16.29
CA VAL A 95 27.75 24.00 -15.50
C VAL A 95 27.87 22.97 -14.38
N THR A 96 28.59 21.89 -14.70
CA THR A 96 29.08 20.86 -13.78
C THR A 96 30.13 21.44 -12.82
N PHE A 97 29.70 22.22 -11.82
CA PHE A 97 30.57 22.68 -10.74
C PHE A 97 30.29 21.91 -9.45
N TYR A 98 30.50 20.59 -9.47
CA TYR A 98 30.48 19.81 -8.23
C TYR A 98 31.81 19.96 -7.50
N LYS A 99 31.79 20.91 -6.56
CA LYS A 99 32.70 20.99 -5.42
C LYS A 99 32.95 19.58 -4.85
N GLU A 100 34.18 19.10 -5.03
CA GLU A 100 34.72 17.89 -4.43
C GLU A 100 34.75 18.03 -2.89
N LYS A 101 33.60 17.82 -2.26
CA LYS A 101 33.47 17.67 -0.81
C LYS A 101 33.04 16.24 -0.56
N THR A 102 33.99 15.36 -0.22
CA THR A 102 33.88 14.22 0.72
C THR A 102 32.52 13.48 0.88
N THR A 103 31.75 13.31 -0.19
CA THR A 103 30.42 12.65 -0.18
C THR A 103 30.47 11.20 -0.64
N LYS A 104 31.55 10.76 -1.30
CA LYS A 104 31.72 9.37 -1.78
C LYS A 104 31.61 8.35 -0.64
N GLY A 105 32.30 8.58 0.49
CA GLY A 105 32.27 7.67 1.64
C GLY A 105 30.91 7.57 2.36
N LYS A 106 30.07 8.62 2.32
CA LYS A 106 28.74 8.60 2.96
C LYS A 106 27.70 7.88 2.11
N ASN A 107 27.75 8.04 0.79
CA ASN A 107 26.87 7.30 -0.13
C ASN A 107 27.27 5.84 -0.26
N GLN A 108 28.57 5.53 -0.29
CA GLN A 108 29.08 4.17 -0.30
C GLN A 108 28.70 3.42 0.99
N LYS A 109 28.90 4.04 2.17
CA LYS A 109 28.47 3.47 3.46
C LYS A 109 26.94 3.25 3.53
N ARG A 110 26.14 4.11 2.88
CA ARG A 110 24.67 3.94 2.79
C ARG A 110 24.28 2.77 1.88
N LEU A 111 24.98 2.59 0.76
CA LEU A 111 24.75 1.47 -0.18
C LEU A 111 25.19 0.14 0.44
N GLU A 112 26.34 0.11 1.11
CA GLU A 112 26.84 -1.04 1.85
C GLU A 112 25.87 -1.44 2.97
N ARG A 113 25.37 -0.48 3.76
CA ARG A 113 24.34 -0.74 4.78
C ARG A 113 23.05 -1.32 4.19
N LYS A 114 22.56 -0.78 3.07
CA LYS A 114 21.37 -1.30 2.38
C LYS A 114 21.60 -2.70 1.79
N ALA A 115 22.80 -2.98 1.29
CA ALA A 115 23.18 -4.31 0.80
C ALA A 115 23.26 -5.33 1.94
N GLU A 116 23.81 -4.94 3.09
CA GLU A 116 23.88 -5.76 4.29
C GLU A 116 22.47 -6.03 4.87
N GLU A 117 21.61 -5.01 4.96
CA GLU A 117 20.20 -5.18 5.36
C GLU A 117 19.45 -6.12 4.41
N ARG A 118 19.66 -6.00 3.10
CA ARG A 118 19.06 -6.92 2.11
C ARG A 118 19.60 -8.34 2.25
N LYS A 119 20.90 -8.51 2.52
CA LYS A 119 21.51 -9.82 2.75
C LYS A 119 20.95 -10.47 4.02
N LYS A 120 20.87 -9.71 5.12
CA LYS A 120 20.27 -10.16 6.39
C LYS A 120 18.79 -10.51 6.22
N ALA A 121 18.02 -9.70 5.48
CA ALA A 121 16.62 -10.00 5.19
C ALA A 121 16.46 -11.25 4.32
N ALA A 122 17.34 -11.46 3.33
CA ALA A 122 17.33 -12.66 2.50
C ALA A 122 17.73 -13.91 3.30
N GLU A 123 18.71 -13.79 4.20
CA GLU A 123 19.15 -14.87 5.09
C GLU A 123 18.05 -15.23 6.11
N ALA A 124 17.40 -14.24 6.73
CA ALA A 124 16.26 -14.45 7.60
C ALA A 124 15.09 -15.12 6.84
N ALA A 125 14.77 -14.65 5.64
CA ALA A 125 13.74 -15.26 4.80
C ALA A 125 14.09 -16.72 4.40
N ALA A 126 15.37 -17.03 4.20
CA ALA A 126 15.82 -18.39 3.92
C ALA A 126 15.70 -19.30 5.14
N ILE A 127 16.05 -18.81 6.33
CA ILE A 127 15.87 -19.52 7.61
C ILE A 127 14.37 -19.77 7.85
N ASP A 128 13.53 -18.75 7.70
CA ASP A 128 12.07 -18.87 7.87
C ASP A 128 11.46 -19.85 6.87
N ALA A 129 11.91 -19.83 5.60
CA ALA A 129 11.46 -20.77 4.59
C ALA A 129 11.88 -22.21 4.89
N GLU A 130 13.10 -22.43 5.41
CA GLU A 130 13.55 -23.76 5.81
C GLU A 130 12.79 -24.26 7.04
N ALA A 131 12.60 -23.38 8.04
CA ALA A 131 11.78 -23.66 9.22
C ALA A 131 10.32 -23.99 8.84
N ALA A 132 9.77 -23.32 7.81
CA ALA A 132 8.42 -23.61 7.31
C ALA A 132 8.31 -25.02 6.70
N LYS A 133 9.36 -25.55 6.05
CA LYS A 133 9.37 -26.92 5.51
C LYS A 133 9.34 -27.99 6.60
N THR A 134 9.99 -27.72 7.72
CA THR A 134 10.02 -28.59 8.91
C THR A 134 8.97 -28.21 9.95
N SER A 135 8.10 -27.23 9.66
CA SER A 135 7.07 -26.82 10.58
C SER A 135 6.10 -27.96 10.87
N MET A 136 5.55 -28.00 12.08
CA MET A 136 4.55 -29.00 12.48
C MET A 136 3.40 -29.08 11.48
N ARG A 137 2.91 -27.92 11.00
CA ARG A 137 1.87 -27.85 9.96
C ARG A 137 2.24 -28.62 8.70
N THR A 138 3.46 -28.48 8.20
CA THR A 138 3.90 -29.18 6.98
C THR A 138 4.01 -30.68 7.20
N ILE A 139 4.45 -31.10 8.38
CA ILE A 139 4.54 -32.52 8.75
C ILE A 139 3.13 -33.13 8.89
N GLU A 140 2.23 -32.45 9.60
CA GLU A 140 0.82 -32.85 9.75
C GLU A 140 0.11 -32.95 8.40
N MET A 141 0.25 -31.93 7.55
CA MET A 141 -0.37 -31.93 6.23
C MET A 141 0.16 -33.06 5.35
N LYS A 142 1.47 -33.36 5.41
CA LYS A 142 2.04 -34.52 4.70
C LYS A 142 1.45 -35.83 5.21
N ALA A 143 1.33 -36.00 6.52
CA ALA A 143 0.73 -37.21 7.10
C ALA A 143 -0.74 -37.39 6.68
N VAL A 144 -1.52 -36.30 6.64
CA VAL A 144 -2.91 -36.32 6.14
C VAL A 144 -2.95 -36.73 4.66
N VAL A 145 -2.11 -36.13 3.81
CA VAL A 145 -2.06 -36.46 2.38
C VAL A 145 -1.65 -37.92 2.16
N GLU A 146 -0.64 -38.43 2.88
CA GLU A 146 -0.22 -39.82 2.80
C GLU A 146 -1.36 -40.78 3.22
N ALA A 147 -2.09 -40.46 4.29
CA ALA A 147 -3.24 -41.25 4.73
C ALA A 147 -4.39 -41.25 3.70
N LEU A 148 -4.63 -40.14 2.99
CA LEU A 148 -5.63 -40.06 1.92
C LEU A 148 -5.20 -40.85 0.68
N LEU A 149 -3.93 -40.79 0.30
CA LEU A 149 -3.39 -41.49 -0.86
C LEU A 149 -3.53 -43.02 -0.74
N THR A 150 -3.36 -43.58 0.46
CA THR A 150 -3.55 -45.03 0.68
C THR A 150 -5.00 -45.48 0.42
N ARG A 151 -5.96 -44.54 0.49
CA ARG A 151 -7.38 -44.75 0.21
C ARG A 151 -7.76 -44.37 -1.23
N GLY A 152 -6.82 -43.91 -2.05
CA GLY A 152 -7.09 -43.39 -3.39
C GLY A 152 -7.82 -42.04 -3.38
N LEU A 153 -7.71 -41.27 -2.29
CA LEU A 153 -8.34 -39.95 -2.13
C LEU A 153 -7.30 -38.84 -2.29
N SER A 154 -7.77 -37.65 -2.66
CA SER A 154 -6.95 -36.44 -2.78
C SER A 154 -7.60 -35.28 -2.03
N LEU A 155 -6.77 -34.39 -1.49
CA LEU A 155 -7.23 -33.17 -0.83
C LEU A 155 -7.62 -32.12 -1.87
N VAL A 156 -8.72 -31.43 -1.62
CA VAL A 156 -9.19 -30.30 -2.45
C VAL A 156 -9.22 -29.06 -1.56
N ASP A 157 -8.58 -27.99 -2.03
CA ASP A 157 -8.58 -26.72 -1.32
C ASP A 157 -9.94 -26.05 -1.39
N ILE A 158 -10.56 -25.88 -0.23
CA ILE A 158 -11.77 -25.09 -0.03
C ILE A 158 -11.35 -23.75 0.60
N PRO A 159 -11.95 -22.62 0.19
CA PRO A 159 -11.65 -21.32 0.80
C PRO A 159 -11.77 -21.38 2.33
N PRO A 160 -10.76 -20.91 3.07
CA PRO A 160 -10.76 -20.93 4.54
C PRO A 160 -11.60 -19.76 5.09
N ASP A 161 -12.88 -19.74 4.75
CA ASP A 161 -13.88 -18.81 5.25
C ASP A 161 -14.80 -19.48 6.30
N GLY A 162 -15.70 -18.71 6.92
CA GLY A 162 -16.66 -19.25 7.88
C GLY A 162 -17.75 -20.13 7.24
N ASP A 163 -17.71 -20.34 5.92
CA ASP A 163 -18.65 -21.15 5.14
C ASP A 163 -18.00 -22.46 4.65
N CYS A 164 -16.72 -22.70 4.99
CA CYS A 164 -15.91 -23.79 4.44
C CYS A 164 -16.53 -25.18 4.60
N LEU A 165 -17.22 -25.46 5.71
CA LEU A 165 -17.92 -26.72 5.95
C LEU A 165 -19.01 -26.97 4.89
N PHE A 166 -19.83 -25.94 4.62
CA PHE A 166 -20.89 -26.01 3.62
C PHE A 166 -20.32 -26.04 2.20
N HIS A 167 -19.23 -25.31 1.94
CA HIS A 167 -18.52 -25.34 0.66
C HIS A 167 -17.91 -26.72 0.38
N ALA A 168 -17.33 -27.39 1.38
CA ALA A 168 -16.78 -28.73 1.25
C ALA A 168 -17.87 -29.75 0.88
N ILE A 169 -19.03 -29.71 1.54
CA ILE A 169 -20.15 -30.62 1.24
C ILE A 169 -20.74 -30.30 -0.14
N ALA A 170 -20.91 -29.03 -0.48
CA ALA A 170 -21.39 -28.61 -1.80
C ALA A 170 -20.50 -29.14 -2.93
N HIS A 171 -19.18 -29.07 -2.74
CA HIS A 171 -18.20 -29.62 -3.67
C HIS A 171 -18.37 -31.15 -3.83
N GLN A 172 -18.50 -31.91 -2.73
CA GLN A 172 -18.73 -33.35 -2.79
C GLN A 172 -20.04 -33.74 -3.48
N LEU A 173 -21.11 -32.97 -3.26
CA LEU A 173 -22.39 -33.18 -3.94
C LEU A 173 -22.29 -32.92 -5.45
N THR A 174 -21.52 -31.91 -5.85
CA THR A 174 -21.30 -31.57 -7.26
C THR A 174 -20.58 -32.70 -7.98
N ILE A 175 -19.56 -33.30 -7.35
CA ILE A 175 -18.90 -34.51 -7.88
C ILE A 175 -19.89 -35.67 -8.04
N GLY A 176 -20.84 -35.80 -7.11
CA GLY A 176 -21.91 -36.79 -7.17
C GLY A 176 -23.05 -36.46 -8.16
N GLY A 177 -22.91 -35.42 -8.99
CA GLY A 177 -23.89 -35.01 -9.99
C GLY A 177 -25.08 -34.21 -9.44
N LYS A 178 -24.96 -33.68 -8.21
CA LYS A 178 -25.97 -32.80 -7.60
C LYS A 178 -25.40 -31.41 -7.40
N ASP A 179 -25.79 -30.48 -8.27
CA ASP A 179 -25.42 -29.08 -8.10
C ASP A 179 -26.01 -28.54 -6.79
N SER A 180 -25.14 -28.06 -5.92
CA SER A 180 -25.51 -27.49 -4.62
C SER A 180 -24.57 -26.35 -4.28
N LYS A 181 -25.10 -25.34 -3.59
CA LYS A 181 -24.34 -24.17 -3.12
C LYS A 181 -24.28 -24.16 -1.60
N GLY A 182 -23.22 -23.61 -1.03
CA GLY A 182 -23.07 -23.48 0.44
C GLY A 182 -24.30 -22.85 1.10
N ALA A 183 -24.81 -21.75 0.54
CA ALA A 183 -26.02 -21.08 1.01
C ALA A 183 -27.28 -21.98 1.00
N ALA A 184 -27.41 -22.88 0.04
CA ALA A 184 -28.53 -23.82 -0.01
C ALA A 184 -28.41 -24.89 1.07
N LEU A 185 -27.20 -25.36 1.34
CA LEU A 185 -26.92 -26.30 2.42
C LEU A 185 -27.13 -25.68 3.80
N ARG A 186 -26.74 -24.41 4.00
CA ARG A 186 -27.04 -23.66 5.22
C ARG A 186 -28.54 -23.63 5.54
N ARG A 187 -29.36 -23.22 4.56
CA ARG A 187 -30.82 -23.26 4.69
C ARG A 187 -31.32 -24.66 5.02
N LYS A 188 -30.80 -25.68 4.32
CA LYS A 188 -31.23 -27.06 4.54
C LYS A 188 -30.90 -27.56 5.95
N ALA A 189 -29.70 -27.25 6.45
CA ALA A 189 -29.28 -27.58 7.81
C ALA A 189 -30.18 -26.89 8.83
N ALA A 190 -30.36 -25.56 8.72
CA ALA A 190 -31.20 -24.80 9.63
C ALA A 190 -32.66 -25.28 9.63
N SER A 191 -33.24 -25.58 8.46
CA SER A 191 -34.59 -26.15 8.37
C SER A 191 -34.69 -27.52 9.05
N PHE A 192 -33.68 -28.38 8.89
CA PHE A 192 -33.69 -29.70 9.51
C PHE A 192 -33.56 -29.62 11.04
N ILE A 193 -32.64 -28.76 11.53
CA ILE A 193 -32.44 -28.52 12.96
C ILE A 193 -33.73 -27.98 13.59
N ARG A 194 -34.39 -26.99 12.99
CA ARG A 194 -35.69 -26.48 13.48
C ARG A 194 -36.77 -27.56 13.53
N ALA A 195 -36.82 -28.44 12.54
CA ALA A 195 -37.83 -29.50 12.48
C ALA A 195 -37.61 -30.61 13.51
N HIS A 196 -36.37 -30.79 14.00
CA HIS A 196 -35.98 -31.85 14.93
C HIS A 196 -35.38 -31.25 16.21
N LYS A 197 -35.98 -30.16 16.70
CA LYS A 197 -35.45 -29.37 17.82
C LYS A 197 -34.97 -30.23 18.99
N ASP A 198 -35.79 -31.18 19.45
CA ASP A 198 -35.49 -31.99 20.64
C ASP A 198 -34.22 -32.86 20.48
N ASP A 199 -33.86 -33.22 19.24
CA ASP A 199 -32.68 -34.02 18.95
C ASP A 199 -31.39 -33.18 18.93
N PHE A 200 -31.50 -31.88 18.64
CA PHE A 200 -30.36 -30.97 18.49
C PHE A 200 -30.13 -30.10 19.73
N LEU A 201 -31.20 -29.63 20.38
CA LEU A 201 -31.14 -28.69 21.50
C LEU A 201 -30.15 -29.11 22.61
N PRO A 202 -30.06 -30.40 23.02
CA PRO A 202 -29.12 -30.82 24.07
C PRO A 202 -27.63 -30.62 23.70
N PHE A 203 -27.31 -30.49 22.41
CA PHE A 203 -25.95 -30.32 21.90
C PHE A 203 -25.62 -28.87 21.54
N LEU A 204 -26.57 -27.96 21.70
CA LEU A 204 -26.38 -26.53 21.48
C LEU A 204 -26.16 -25.87 22.83
N SER A 205 -25.14 -24.99 22.91
CA SER A 205 -24.83 -24.25 24.12
C SER A 205 -24.57 -22.77 23.84
N THR A 206 -24.87 -21.94 24.82
CA THR A 206 -24.49 -20.52 24.86
C THR A 206 -22.98 -20.39 25.06
N GLU A 207 -22.46 -19.16 24.96
CA GLU A 207 -21.03 -18.89 25.23
C GLU A 207 -20.61 -19.28 26.66
N ASP A 208 -21.56 -19.27 27.60
CA ASP A 208 -21.37 -19.66 29.00
C ASP A 208 -21.51 -21.18 29.23
N GLY A 209 -21.81 -21.96 28.18
CA GLY A 209 -21.96 -23.41 28.24
C GLY A 209 -23.33 -23.91 28.73
N GLU A 210 -24.32 -23.02 28.82
CA GLU A 210 -25.69 -23.40 29.18
C GLU A 210 -26.49 -23.84 27.93
N ILE A 211 -27.46 -24.73 28.12
CA ILE A 211 -28.35 -25.17 27.03
C ILE A 211 -29.19 -23.97 26.55
N LEU A 212 -29.37 -23.85 25.23
CA LEU A 212 -30.16 -22.75 24.67
C LEU A 212 -31.62 -22.83 25.12
N ASP A 213 -32.20 -21.67 25.42
CA ASP A 213 -33.64 -21.52 25.53
C ASP A 213 -34.32 -21.50 24.14
N GLU A 214 -35.65 -21.42 24.13
CA GLU A 214 -36.46 -21.38 22.89
C GLU A 214 -36.09 -20.21 21.98
N PHE A 215 -35.84 -19.02 22.55
CA PHE A 215 -35.55 -17.82 21.79
C PHE A 215 -34.15 -17.88 21.19
N GLN A 216 -33.17 -18.31 21.99
CA GLN A 216 -31.79 -18.51 21.56
C GLN A 216 -31.70 -19.60 20.51
N PHE A 217 -32.49 -20.67 20.62
CA PHE A 217 -32.54 -21.73 19.61
C PHE A 217 -33.01 -21.21 18.25
N GLU A 218 -34.05 -20.38 18.21
CA GLU A 218 -34.49 -19.78 16.95
C GLU A 218 -33.42 -18.82 16.39
N GLU A 219 -32.77 -18.02 17.26
CA GLU A 219 -31.67 -17.16 16.85
C GLU A 219 -30.51 -17.97 16.25
N TYR A 220 -30.16 -19.11 16.87
CA TYR A 220 -29.17 -20.05 16.37
C TYR A 220 -29.53 -20.53 14.96
N CYS A 221 -30.76 -20.99 14.76
CA CYS A 221 -31.21 -21.47 13.45
C CYS A 221 -31.15 -20.37 12.37
N VAL A 222 -31.51 -19.14 12.71
CA VAL A 222 -31.37 -17.97 11.83
C VAL A 222 -29.89 -17.68 11.50
N LYS A 223 -28.98 -17.83 12.48
CA LYS A 223 -27.54 -17.67 12.24
C LYS A 223 -26.98 -18.79 11.36
N VAL A 224 -27.39 -20.05 11.55
CA VAL A 224 -26.97 -21.17 10.68
C VAL A 224 -27.39 -20.92 9.23
N GLU A 225 -28.58 -20.36 9.02
CA GLU A 225 -29.13 -20.06 7.69
C GLU A 225 -28.34 -18.99 6.92
N ARG A 226 -27.76 -18.02 7.63
CA ARG A 226 -26.99 -16.90 7.04
C ARG A 226 -25.58 -17.33 6.66
N GLU A 227 -25.05 -16.74 5.60
CA GLU A 227 -23.63 -16.88 5.24
C GLU A 227 -22.74 -16.21 6.30
N ALA A 228 -21.51 -16.72 6.46
CA ALA A 228 -20.57 -16.17 7.45
C ALA A 228 -20.26 -14.68 7.20
N SER A 229 -20.24 -14.26 5.94
CA SER A 229 -20.10 -12.86 5.51
C SER A 229 -21.15 -11.92 6.10
N SER A 230 -22.33 -12.44 6.46
CA SER A 230 -23.49 -11.71 6.98
C SER A 230 -23.76 -12.00 8.46
N GLY A 231 -22.74 -12.46 9.20
CA GLY A 231 -22.85 -12.81 10.62
C GLY A 231 -23.49 -14.18 10.87
N GLY A 232 -23.37 -15.11 9.93
CA GLY A 232 -23.82 -16.49 10.09
C GLY A 232 -22.94 -17.32 11.02
N GLN A 233 -23.54 -18.38 11.57
CA GLN A 233 -22.87 -19.34 12.46
C GLN A 233 -21.88 -20.20 11.65
N TRP A 234 -20.71 -20.45 12.23
CA TRP A 234 -19.76 -21.42 11.67
C TRP A 234 -20.32 -22.82 11.85
N GLY A 235 -20.22 -23.65 10.82
CA GLY A 235 -20.73 -25.02 10.87
C GLY A 235 -19.92 -25.89 11.83
N GLY A 236 -20.60 -26.71 12.62
CA GLY A 236 -20.01 -27.71 13.50
C GLY A 236 -20.70 -29.07 13.36
N GLU A 237 -20.57 -29.89 14.41
CA GLU A 237 -21.19 -31.22 14.49
C GLU A 237 -22.73 -31.20 14.32
N PRO A 238 -23.49 -30.26 14.93
CA PRO A 238 -24.94 -30.19 14.73
C PRO A 238 -25.31 -30.00 13.25
N GLU A 239 -24.62 -29.11 12.53
CA GLU A 239 -24.86 -28.87 11.11
C GLU A 239 -24.47 -30.07 10.24
N LEU A 240 -23.36 -30.75 10.58
CA LEU A 240 -22.93 -31.97 9.87
C LEU A 240 -23.95 -33.08 10.03
N ARG A 241 -24.40 -33.33 11.27
CA ARG A 241 -25.43 -34.32 11.58
C ARG A 241 -26.71 -34.00 10.82
N ALA A 242 -27.18 -32.75 10.90
CA ALA A 242 -28.39 -32.30 10.21
C ALA A 242 -28.28 -32.49 8.69
N LEU A 243 -27.13 -32.15 8.09
CA LEU A 243 -26.92 -32.34 6.66
C LEU A 243 -26.82 -33.80 6.24
N ALA A 244 -26.17 -34.65 7.04
CA ALA A 244 -26.08 -36.08 6.78
C ALA A 244 -27.47 -36.73 6.70
N GLU A 245 -28.32 -36.43 7.69
CA GLU A 245 -29.71 -36.92 7.72
C GLU A 245 -30.55 -36.30 6.61
N ALA A 246 -30.50 -34.97 6.43
CA ALA A 246 -31.29 -34.28 5.42
C ALA A 246 -30.91 -34.65 3.97
N LEU A 247 -29.66 -35.03 3.73
CA LEU A 247 -29.17 -35.51 2.42
C LEU A 247 -29.29 -37.03 2.25
N GLU A 248 -29.66 -37.75 3.31
CA GLU A 248 -29.71 -39.21 3.38
C GLU A 248 -28.37 -39.83 2.93
N ARG A 249 -27.25 -39.24 3.41
CA ARG A 249 -25.89 -39.64 3.04
C ARG A 249 -24.97 -39.60 4.23
N LYS A 250 -24.09 -40.62 4.31
CA LYS A 250 -23.01 -40.64 5.29
C LYS A 250 -21.98 -39.56 4.95
N ILE A 251 -21.66 -38.73 5.93
CA ILE A 251 -20.51 -37.82 5.90
C ILE A 251 -19.39 -38.45 6.72
N GLU A 252 -18.17 -38.45 6.19
CA GLU A 252 -16.97 -38.92 6.87
C GLU A 252 -16.04 -37.71 7.07
N VAL A 253 -15.58 -37.51 8.29
CA VAL A 253 -14.63 -36.46 8.71
C VAL A 253 -13.35 -37.12 9.18
#